data_AF-A0AAN8WCR0-F1
#
_entry.id   AF-A0AAN8WCR0-F1
#
_cell.length_a   1.000
_cell.length_b   1.000
_cell.length_c   1.000
_cell.angle_alpha   90.00
_cell.angle_beta   90.00
_cell.angle_gamma   90.00
#
_symmetry.space_group_name_H-M   'P 1'
#
loop_
_entity.id
_entity.type
_entity.pdbx_description
1 polymer ?
#
loop_
_entity_poly.entity_id
_entity_poly.type
_entity_poly.pdbx_seq_one_letter_code
_entity_poly.pdbx_strand_id
1 'polypeptide(L)'
;MSAPVVELSDEQKDDLQMLAYRRIIEAYKQIAVAGGSHAHSCLLAHLGVELPLELDPWKLLQRHIMSDYLNHNGHELILRVLYRLYGEAEEERDFFSSTTATSTYDVFLLTVAETLRDSFPASGKTLSRLLSEVPYLPKSALKLLEHLCSPGNSGKVEEFQSGDRITQGLSTVWNLILLRPPIRDSCLKIAVQSVVHQLEEVRMKAIRLIANKLYPMSSIAQQIEDFAKEMLLLVTNIVDSTDVMNAEVSTTEPEKDLNLERQLSENSLACSAAKDITSDNQQTYTSQNMSSSLLHEAQRCMSFYFALCTKKHSLLRQIFVIYKSASKTVKHAIHHQIPILVRTVGSSPVLLEIISDPPNGSENLLMQVS
;
A
#
# COMPACT_ATOMS: atom_id res chain seq x y z
N MET A 1 50.41 -45.18 -7.80
CA MET A 1 50.31 -44.26 -8.95
C MET A 1 49.42 -43.11 -8.51
N SER A 2 49.96 -41.91 -8.37
CA SER A 2 49.17 -40.73 -8.04
C SER A 2 48.30 -40.37 -9.25
N ALA A 3 47.02 -40.07 -9.05
CA ALA A 3 46.16 -39.58 -10.13
C ALA A 3 46.80 -38.31 -10.74
N PRO A 4 46.74 -38.13 -12.08
CA PRO A 4 47.27 -36.93 -12.71
C PRO A 4 46.50 -35.72 -12.19
N VAL A 5 47.21 -34.75 -11.60
CA VAL A 5 46.64 -33.47 -11.20
C VAL A 5 46.48 -32.65 -12.47
N VAL A 6 45.25 -32.51 -12.93
CA VAL A 6 44.91 -31.63 -14.07
C VAL A 6 44.63 -30.25 -13.50
N GLU A 7 45.49 -29.28 -13.80
CA GLU A 7 45.23 -27.88 -13.48
C GLU A 7 44.20 -27.31 -14.46
N LEU A 8 43.04 -26.92 -13.95
CA LEU A 8 41.98 -26.28 -14.72
C LEU A 8 42.17 -24.76 -14.72
N SER A 9 41.86 -24.10 -15.83
CA SER A 9 41.72 -22.64 -15.85
C SER A 9 40.52 -22.20 -15.00
N ASP A 10 40.48 -20.93 -14.59
CA ASP A 10 39.37 -20.42 -13.77
C ASP A 10 38.04 -20.49 -14.51
N GLU A 11 38.01 -20.20 -15.83
CA GLU A 11 36.83 -20.41 -16.69
C GLU A 11 36.35 -21.87 -16.69
N GLN A 12 37.28 -22.84 -16.76
CA GLN A 12 36.93 -24.27 -16.73
C GLN A 12 36.40 -24.70 -15.36
N LYS A 13 36.87 -24.07 -14.27
CA LYS A 13 36.34 -24.32 -12.92
C LYS A 13 34.93 -23.78 -12.80
N ASP A 14 34.68 -22.56 -13.28
CA ASP A 14 33.36 -21.92 -13.26
C ASP A 14 32.33 -22.72 -14.08
N ASP A 15 32.71 -23.16 -15.28
CA ASP A 15 31.89 -24.03 -16.12
C ASP A 15 31.56 -25.35 -15.42
N LEU A 16 32.56 -25.98 -14.80
CA LEU A 16 32.38 -27.24 -14.08
C LEU A 16 31.45 -27.07 -12.88
N GLN A 17 31.63 -25.99 -12.11
CA GLN A 17 30.79 -25.64 -10.97
C GLN A 17 29.33 -25.44 -11.40
N MET A 18 29.10 -24.71 -12.49
CA MET A 18 27.75 -24.45 -13.00
C MET A 18 27.08 -25.69 -13.58
N LEU A 19 27.82 -26.55 -14.28
CA LEU A 19 27.32 -27.84 -14.74
C LEU A 19 26.95 -28.76 -13.58
N ALA A 20 27.79 -28.79 -12.53
CA ALA A 20 27.51 -29.56 -11.33
C ALA A 20 26.25 -29.04 -10.63
N TYR A 21 26.13 -27.74 -10.43
CA TYR A 21 24.97 -27.12 -9.79
C TYR A 21 23.67 -27.37 -10.57
N ARG A 22 23.68 -27.19 -11.89
CA ARG A 22 22.55 -27.53 -12.77
C ARG A 22 22.16 -29.00 -12.64
N ARG A 23 23.14 -29.91 -12.67
CA ARG A 23 22.89 -31.35 -12.57
C ARG A 23 22.26 -31.71 -11.22
N ILE A 24 22.70 -31.07 -10.14
CA ILE A 24 22.09 -31.24 -8.82
C ILE A 24 20.64 -30.75 -8.85
N ILE A 25 20.38 -29.55 -9.38
CA ILE A 25 19.02 -29.01 -9.53
C ILE A 25 18.14 -30.01 -10.29
N GLU A 26 18.56 -30.50 -11.45
CA GLU A 26 17.77 -31.36 -12.33
C GLU A 26 17.50 -32.75 -11.74
N ALA A 27 18.35 -33.23 -10.82
CA ALA A 27 18.20 -34.52 -10.16
C ALA A 27 17.06 -34.57 -9.12
N TYR A 28 16.37 -33.45 -8.84
CA TYR A 28 15.38 -33.32 -7.78
C TYR A 28 14.29 -34.41 -7.78
N LYS A 29 13.78 -34.82 -8.96
CA LYS A 29 12.72 -35.85 -9.05
C LYS A 29 13.19 -37.20 -8.55
N GLN A 30 14.38 -37.60 -8.97
CA GLN A 30 14.98 -38.89 -8.59
C GLN A 30 15.29 -38.91 -7.09
N ILE A 31 15.82 -37.78 -6.58
CA ILE A 31 16.16 -37.64 -5.16
C ILE A 31 14.91 -37.60 -4.28
N ALA A 32 13.82 -36.98 -4.76
CA ALA A 32 12.55 -36.94 -4.06
C ALA A 32 11.95 -38.34 -3.88
N VAL A 33 12.02 -39.20 -4.90
CA VAL A 33 11.58 -40.60 -4.81
C VAL A 33 12.42 -41.38 -3.80
N ALA A 34 13.72 -41.09 -3.70
CA ALA A 34 14.62 -41.72 -2.73
C ALA A 34 14.50 -41.16 -1.29
N GLY A 35 13.62 -40.17 -1.05
CA GLY A 35 13.45 -39.53 0.26
C GLY A 35 14.56 -38.53 0.63
N GLY A 36 15.45 -38.18 -0.30
CA GLY A 36 16.60 -37.32 -0.07
C GLY A 36 16.32 -35.81 -0.20
N SER A 37 15.05 -35.39 -0.34
CA SER A 37 14.68 -34.00 -0.63
C SER A 37 15.25 -32.99 0.37
N HIS A 38 15.30 -33.35 1.67
CA HIS A 38 15.86 -32.47 2.68
C HIS A 38 17.36 -32.24 2.47
N ALA A 39 18.16 -33.28 2.27
CA ALA A 39 19.59 -33.13 2.03
C ALA A 39 19.86 -32.37 0.73
N HIS A 40 19.05 -32.61 -0.30
CA HIS A 40 19.13 -31.92 -1.58
C HIS A 40 18.84 -30.42 -1.48
N SER A 41 17.75 -30.02 -0.81
CA SER A 41 17.45 -28.60 -0.60
C SER A 41 18.50 -27.89 0.25
N CYS A 42 19.08 -28.58 1.24
CA CYS A 42 20.22 -28.05 1.98
C CYS A 42 21.43 -27.85 1.06
N LEU A 43 21.80 -28.87 0.28
CA LEU A 43 22.94 -28.79 -0.63
C LEU A 43 22.79 -27.63 -1.63
N LEU A 44 21.61 -27.46 -2.23
CA LEU A 44 21.32 -26.35 -3.15
C LEU A 44 21.45 -24.98 -2.49
N ALA A 45 20.93 -24.83 -1.26
CA ALA A 45 21.03 -23.58 -0.53
C ALA A 45 22.48 -23.22 -0.18
N HIS A 46 23.32 -24.20 0.17
CA HIS A 46 24.74 -23.97 0.48
C HIS A 46 25.54 -23.65 -0.78
N LEU A 47 25.43 -24.48 -1.82
CA LEU A 47 26.16 -24.26 -3.07
C LEU A 47 25.77 -22.95 -3.75
N GLY A 48 24.49 -22.55 -3.67
CA GLY A 48 24.05 -21.28 -4.23
C GLY A 48 24.75 -20.06 -3.63
N VAL A 49 25.13 -20.11 -2.35
CA VAL A 49 25.87 -19.03 -1.68
C VAL A 49 27.37 -19.11 -1.94
N GLU A 50 27.93 -20.31 -2.07
CA GLU A 50 29.37 -20.51 -2.30
C GLU A 50 29.80 -20.25 -3.76
N LEU A 51 28.86 -20.34 -4.71
CA LEU A 51 29.12 -20.09 -6.12
C LEU A 51 29.39 -18.59 -6.39
N PRO A 52 30.32 -18.27 -7.31
CA PRO A 52 30.52 -16.90 -7.76
C PRO A 52 29.22 -16.27 -8.27
N LEU A 53 28.93 -15.04 -7.81
CA LEU A 53 27.70 -14.32 -8.18
C LEU A 53 27.58 -14.06 -9.69
N GLU A 54 28.70 -13.99 -10.40
CA GLU A 54 28.79 -13.82 -11.85
C GLU A 54 28.10 -14.96 -12.61
N LEU A 55 28.00 -16.13 -11.98
CA LEU A 55 27.37 -17.31 -12.55
C LEU A 55 25.84 -17.35 -12.37
N ASP A 56 25.28 -16.38 -11.62
CA ASP A 56 23.83 -16.21 -11.38
C ASP A 56 23.11 -17.53 -10.97
N PRO A 57 23.59 -18.21 -9.90
CA PRO A 57 22.99 -19.47 -9.44
C PRO A 57 21.52 -19.29 -9.01
N TRP A 58 21.16 -18.08 -8.58
CA TRP A 58 19.84 -17.72 -8.08
C TRP A 58 18.77 -17.76 -9.17
N LYS A 59 19.08 -17.28 -10.39
CA LYS A 59 18.14 -17.34 -11.51
C LYS A 59 17.86 -18.76 -11.97
N LEU A 60 18.87 -19.65 -11.94
CA LEU A 60 18.67 -21.08 -12.20
C LEU A 60 17.76 -21.71 -11.14
N LEU A 61 18.05 -21.43 -9.87
CA LEU A 61 17.28 -21.96 -8.75
C LEU A 61 15.84 -21.46 -8.77
N GLN A 62 15.62 -20.17 -9.00
CA GLN A 62 14.30 -19.57 -9.11
C GLN A 62 13.48 -20.20 -10.22
N ARG A 63 14.05 -20.39 -11.42
CA ARG A 63 13.36 -21.06 -12.54
C ARG A 63 12.93 -22.48 -12.16
N HIS A 64 13.77 -23.19 -11.42
CA HIS A 64 13.45 -24.52 -10.92
C HIS A 64 12.34 -24.51 -9.86
N ILE A 65 12.43 -23.62 -8.87
CA ILE A 65 11.41 -23.50 -7.82
C ILE A 65 10.04 -23.15 -8.43
N MET A 66 10.02 -22.27 -9.43
CA MET A 66 8.78 -21.84 -10.06
C MET A 66 8.18 -22.91 -10.98
N SER A 67 8.99 -23.81 -11.54
CA SER A 67 8.46 -24.88 -12.40
C SER A 67 7.63 -25.91 -11.63
N ASP A 68 7.91 -26.11 -10.33
CA ASP A 68 7.10 -26.98 -9.48
C ASP A 68 7.11 -26.57 -8.00
N TYR A 69 6.54 -25.40 -7.72
CA TYR A 69 6.50 -24.85 -6.37
C TYR A 69 5.70 -25.72 -5.39
N LEU A 70 4.56 -26.26 -5.84
CA LEU A 70 3.59 -26.94 -4.98
C LEU A 70 3.96 -28.41 -4.73
N ASN A 71 4.44 -29.15 -5.73
CA ASN A 71 4.65 -30.58 -5.56
C ASN A 71 6.01 -30.89 -4.93
N HIS A 72 6.98 -29.97 -4.98
CA HIS A 72 8.38 -30.25 -4.65
C HIS A 72 8.99 -29.30 -3.63
N ASN A 73 8.20 -28.93 -2.61
CA ASN A 73 8.69 -28.16 -1.47
C ASN A 73 9.41 -26.87 -1.88
N GLY A 74 8.97 -26.22 -2.96
CA GLY A 74 9.61 -25.00 -3.46
C GLY A 74 9.64 -23.89 -2.40
N HIS A 75 8.59 -23.81 -1.57
CA HIS A 75 8.54 -22.93 -0.42
C HIS A 75 9.67 -23.19 0.59
N GLU A 76 9.87 -24.45 0.97
CA GLU A 76 10.91 -24.86 1.92
C GLU A 76 12.31 -24.55 1.37
N LEU A 77 12.53 -24.79 0.07
CA LEU A 77 13.79 -24.45 -0.60
C LEU A 77 14.07 -22.95 -0.59
N ILE A 78 13.06 -22.11 -0.88
CA ILE A 78 13.18 -20.64 -0.77
C ILE A 78 13.56 -20.25 0.66
N LEU A 79 12.84 -20.78 1.66
CA LEU A 79 13.13 -20.43 3.05
C LEU A 79 14.56 -20.83 3.41
N ARG A 80 15.02 -22.03 3.05
CA ARG A 80 16.40 -22.44 3.33
C ARG A 80 17.45 -21.52 2.72
N VAL A 81 17.24 -21.09 1.48
CA VAL A 81 18.11 -20.11 0.83
C VAL A 81 18.11 -18.80 1.61
N LEU A 82 16.94 -18.27 1.96
CA LEU A 82 16.80 -17.02 2.70
C LEU A 82 17.41 -17.09 4.10
N TYR A 83 17.19 -18.17 4.85
CA TYR A 83 17.80 -18.38 6.16
C TYR A 83 19.31 -18.56 6.07
N ARG A 84 19.83 -19.19 5.00
CA ARG A 84 21.27 -19.30 4.77
C ARG A 84 21.91 -17.95 4.46
N LEU A 85 21.33 -17.19 3.53
CA LEU A 85 21.78 -15.84 3.19
C LEU A 85 21.71 -14.90 4.41
N TYR A 86 20.67 -15.03 5.22
CA TYR A 86 20.55 -14.30 6.48
C TYR A 86 21.66 -14.68 7.46
N GLY A 87 21.92 -15.98 7.65
CA GLY A 87 23.02 -16.44 8.50
C GLY A 87 24.38 -15.89 8.06
N GLU A 88 24.67 -15.91 6.76
CA GLU A 88 25.92 -15.36 6.21
C GLU A 88 26.00 -13.83 6.29
N ALA A 89 24.85 -13.13 6.30
CA ALA A 89 24.81 -11.69 6.54
C ALA A 89 25.11 -11.33 8.00
N GLU A 90 24.65 -12.15 8.96
CA GLU A 90 24.87 -11.97 10.40
C GLU A 90 26.25 -12.47 10.86
N GLU A 91 26.84 -13.43 10.15
CA GLU A 91 28.19 -13.89 10.45
C GLU A 91 29.20 -12.76 10.16
N GLU A 92 29.81 -12.23 11.23
CA GLU A 92 30.85 -11.18 11.20
C GLU A 92 32.19 -11.69 10.65
N ARG A 93 32.20 -12.35 9.48
CA ARG A 93 33.45 -12.80 8.83
C ARG A 93 34.20 -11.62 8.21
N ASP A 94 33.61 -10.99 7.19
CA ASP A 94 34.17 -9.84 6.48
C ASP A 94 33.04 -8.88 6.03
N PHE A 95 33.24 -7.57 6.17
CA PHE A 95 32.24 -6.55 5.84
C PHE A 95 31.69 -6.68 4.40
N PHE A 96 32.57 -6.99 3.43
CA PHE A 96 32.17 -7.17 2.03
C PHE A 96 31.27 -8.39 1.83
N SER A 97 31.54 -9.50 2.52
CA SER A 97 30.73 -10.71 2.43
C SER A 97 29.35 -10.52 3.06
N SER A 98 29.28 -9.88 4.24
CA SER A 98 28.02 -9.59 4.94
C SER A 98 27.12 -8.63 4.14
N THR A 99 27.70 -7.54 3.60
CA THR A 99 26.97 -6.59 2.74
C THR A 99 26.50 -7.23 1.44
N THR A 100 27.32 -8.08 0.83
CA THR A 100 26.95 -8.84 -0.37
C THR A 100 25.80 -9.80 -0.07
N ALA A 101 25.88 -10.59 1.00
CA ALA A 101 24.83 -11.52 1.42
C ALA A 101 23.50 -10.81 1.70
N THR A 102 23.55 -9.65 2.37
CA THR A 102 22.38 -8.80 2.62
C THR A 102 21.75 -8.32 1.31
N SER A 103 22.57 -7.83 0.37
CA SER A 103 22.08 -7.38 -0.94
C SER A 103 21.47 -8.55 -1.74
N THR A 104 22.11 -9.71 -1.74
CA THR A 104 21.63 -10.92 -2.41
C THR A 104 20.32 -11.41 -1.80
N TYR A 105 20.19 -11.38 -0.46
CA TYR A 105 18.94 -11.70 0.23
C TYR A 105 17.81 -10.77 -0.22
N ASP A 106 18.05 -9.45 -0.21
CA ASP A 106 17.05 -8.45 -0.53
C ASP A 106 16.55 -8.60 -1.98
N VAL A 107 17.47 -8.81 -2.93
CA VAL A 107 17.14 -9.06 -4.34
C VAL A 107 16.41 -10.39 -4.50
N PHE A 108 16.93 -11.48 -3.93
CA PHE A 108 16.33 -12.80 -4.08
C PHE A 108 14.91 -12.85 -3.50
N LEU A 109 14.69 -12.33 -2.30
CA LEU A 109 13.36 -12.25 -1.68
C LEU A 109 12.41 -11.43 -2.54
N LEU A 110 12.83 -10.26 -3.02
CA LEU A 110 11.99 -9.40 -3.85
C LEU A 110 11.59 -10.12 -5.15
N THR A 111 12.57 -10.67 -5.88
CA THR A 111 12.31 -11.35 -7.14
C THR A 111 11.40 -12.57 -6.96
N VAL A 112 11.60 -13.37 -5.91
CA VAL A 112 10.73 -14.50 -5.61
C VAL A 112 9.33 -14.03 -5.23
N ALA A 113 9.19 -12.99 -4.41
CA ALA A 113 7.90 -12.44 -4.01
C ALA A 113 7.11 -11.88 -5.21
N GLU A 114 7.78 -11.15 -6.11
CA GLU A 114 7.18 -10.67 -7.37
C GLU A 114 6.76 -11.84 -8.26
N THR A 115 7.61 -12.85 -8.40
CA THR A 115 7.27 -14.03 -9.21
C THR A 115 6.10 -14.81 -8.63
N LEU A 116 6.00 -14.92 -7.30
CA LEU A 116 4.85 -15.55 -6.64
C LEU A 116 3.57 -14.74 -6.80
N ARG A 117 3.67 -13.40 -6.75
CA ARG A 117 2.55 -12.51 -7.07
C ARG A 117 2.07 -12.75 -8.50
N ASP A 118 2.97 -12.81 -9.46
CA ASP A 118 2.62 -12.86 -10.89
C ASP A 118 2.18 -14.27 -11.34
N SER A 119 2.73 -15.33 -10.73
CA SER A 119 2.49 -16.72 -11.15
C SER A 119 1.31 -17.39 -10.43
N PHE A 120 0.92 -16.92 -9.24
CA PHE A 120 -0.13 -17.56 -8.44
C PHE A 120 -1.37 -16.66 -8.27
N PRO A 121 -2.57 -17.24 -8.16
CA PRO A 121 -3.80 -16.47 -7.97
C PRO A 121 -3.80 -15.72 -6.64
N ALA A 122 -4.52 -14.60 -6.58
CA ALA A 122 -4.64 -13.75 -5.40
C ALA A 122 -5.32 -14.41 -4.20
N SER A 123 -6.11 -15.46 -4.43
CA SER A 123 -6.73 -16.29 -3.39
C SER A 123 -5.70 -17.15 -2.63
N GLY A 124 -4.52 -17.35 -3.20
CA GLY A 124 -3.45 -18.13 -2.62
C GLY A 124 -2.81 -17.46 -1.40
N LYS A 125 -2.48 -18.27 -0.39
CA LYS A 125 -1.72 -17.85 0.79
C LYS A 125 -0.20 -17.90 0.56
N THR A 126 0.28 -18.24 -0.63
CA THR A 126 1.71 -18.50 -0.93
C THR A 126 2.59 -17.29 -0.61
N LEU A 127 2.23 -16.11 -1.15
CA LEU A 127 2.96 -14.87 -0.89
C LEU A 127 2.89 -14.46 0.58
N SER A 128 1.67 -14.47 1.17
CA SER A 128 1.49 -14.12 2.59
C SER A 128 2.29 -15.03 3.51
N ARG A 129 2.34 -16.32 3.19
CA ARG A 129 3.08 -17.34 3.93
C ARG A 129 4.58 -17.06 3.85
N LEU A 130 5.11 -16.84 2.65
CA LEU A 130 6.52 -16.49 2.45
C LEU A 130 6.90 -15.28 3.31
N LEU A 131 6.24 -14.14 3.13
CA LEU A 131 6.56 -12.91 3.86
C LEU A 131 6.39 -13.06 5.39
N SER A 132 5.57 -14.00 5.84
CA SER A 132 5.40 -14.29 7.27
C SER A 132 6.46 -15.22 7.85
N GLU A 133 7.14 -16.04 7.05
CA GLU A 133 8.09 -17.08 7.51
C GLU A 133 9.58 -16.69 7.34
N VAL A 134 9.90 -15.68 6.52
CA VAL A 134 11.28 -15.20 6.30
C VAL A 134 11.95 -14.65 7.57
N PRO A 135 13.29 -14.72 7.74
CA PRO A 135 13.94 -14.23 8.96
C PRO A 135 13.69 -12.73 9.21
N TYR A 136 13.92 -11.88 8.20
CA TYR A 136 13.63 -10.45 8.26
C TYR A 136 12.93 -9.94 6.99
N LEU A 137 12.23 -8.81 7.08
CA LEU A 137 11.54 -8.19 5.95
C LEU A 137 12.26 -6.90 5.54
N PRO A 138 12.88 -6.86 4.34
CA PRO A 138 13.57 -5.67 3.85
C PRO A 138 12.59 -4.59 3.40
N LYS A 139 13.10 -3.36 3.26
CA LYS A 139 12.30 -2.20 2.81
C LYS A 139 11.72 -2.42 1.41
N SER A 140 12.42 -3.16 0.54
CA SER A 140 11.93 -3.53 -0.80
C SER A 140 10.66 -4.38 -0.73
N ALA A 141 10.61 -5.38 0.16
CA ALA A 141 9.43 -6.21 0.36
C ALA A 141 8.25 -5.42 0.94
N LEU A 142 8.52 -4.46 1.84
CA LEU A 142 7.48 -3.56 2.35
C LEU A 142 6.91 -2.65 1.26
N LYS A 143 7.74 -2.13 0.35
CA LYS A 143 7.28 -1.37 -0.83
C LYS A 143 6.43 -2.21 -1.77
N LEU A 144 6.82 -3.48 -2.00
CA LEU A 144 6.00 -4.41 -2.77
C LEU A 144 4.61 -4.58 -2.13
N LEU A 145 4.54 -4.74 -0.80
CA LEU A 145 3.26 -4.81 -0.07
C LEU A 145 2.45 -3.50 -0.17
N GLU A 146 3.11 -2.35 -0.10
CA GLU A 146 2.48 -1.05 -0.27
C GLU A 146 1.82 -0.94 -1.65
N HIS A 147 2.51 -1.37 -2.71
CA HIS A 147 1.96 -1.40 -4.08
C HIS A 147 0.82 -2.41 -4.25
N LEU A 148 0.82 -3.53 -3.52
CA LEU A 148 -0.29 -4.47 -3.51
C LEU A 148 -1.52 -3.91 -2.80
N CYS A 149 -1.35 -3.17 -1.70
CA CYS A 149 -2.45 -2.58 -0.95
C CYS A 149 -3.01 -1.32 -1.63
N SER A 150 -2.13 -0.54 -2.26
CA SER A 150 -2.44 0.74 -2.89
C SER A 150 -1.81 0.77 -4.29
N PRO A 151 -2.45 0.13 -5.29
CA PRO A 151 -1.95 0.16 -6.65
C PRO A 151 -2.00 1.59 -7.18
N GLY A 152 -0.88 2.08 -7.71
CA GLY A 152 -0.84 3.38 -8.39
C GLY A 152 -1.73 3.37 -9.64
N ASN A 153 -2.09 4.56 -10.16
CA ASN A 153 -2.83 4.74 -11.41
C ASN A 153 -2.03 4.30 -12.67
N SER A 154 -1.26 3.21 -12.61
CA SER A 154 -0.63 2.61 -13.77
C SER A 154 -1.72 1.90 -14.58
N GLY A 155 -2.23 2.57 -15.61
CA GLY A 155 -3.40 2.19 -16.38
C GLY A 155 -3.27 0.94 -17.26
N LYS A 156 -2.77 -0.18 -16.75
CA LYS A 156 -2.85 -1.47 -17.45
C LYS A 156 -3.11 -2.63 -16.49
N VAL A 157 -4.07 -3.47 -16.94
CA VAL A 157 -4.40 -4.83 -16.53
C VAL A 157 -5.53 -4.98 -15.50
N GLU A 158 -6.68 -5.40 -16.04
CA GLU A 158 -7.77 -6.20 -15.45
C GLU A 158 -8.28 -5.78 -14.06
N GLU A 159 -9.33 -4.95 -14.05
CA GLU A 159 -10.11 -4.56 -12.87
C GLU A 159 -10.59 -5.75 -12.01
N PHE A 160 -10.72 -6.95 -12.59
CA PHE A 160 -11.11 -8.15 -11.85
C PHE A 160 -9.99 -8.73 -10.97
N GLN A 161 -8.72 -8.56 -11.35
CA GLN A 161 -7.59 -9.06 -10.57
C GLN A 161 -7.10 -8.03 -9.54
N SER A 162 -7.27 -6.73 -9.80
CA SER A 162 -6.80 -5.69 -8.89
C SER A 162 -7.46 -5.77 -7.51
N GLY A 163 -8.78 -5.97 -7.46
CA GLY A 163 -9.56 -6.08 -6.22
C GLY A 163 -9.17 -7.26 -5.31
N ASP A 164 -8.88 -8.41 -5.92
CA ASP A 164 -8.45 -9.60 -5.18
C ASP A 164 -7.00 -9.46 -4.71
N ARG A 165 -6.12 -8.84 -5.52
CA ARG A 165 -4.74 -8.54 -5.14
C ARG A 165 -4.66 -7.54 -4.00
N ILE A 166 -5.53 -6.53 -3.98
CA ILE A 166 -5.68 -5.61 -2.84
C ILE A 166 -6.05 -6.39 -1.58
N THR A 167 -7.00 -7.32 -1.69
CA THR A 167 -7.41 -8.17 -0.56
C THR A 167 -6.26 -9.06 -0.08
N GLN A 168 -5.47 -9.62 -1.00
CA GLN A 168 -4.27 -10.40 -0.70
C GLN A 168 -3.22 -9.57 0.03
N GLY A 169 -2.93 -8.36 -0.45
CA GLY A 169 -1.98 -7.43 0.18
C GLY A 169 -2.41 -7.05 1.59
N LEU A 170 -3.66 -6.59 1.75
CA LEU A 170 -4.24 -6.21 3.03
C LEU A 170 -4.27 -7.39 4.02
N SER A 171 -4.64 -8.58 3.57
CA SER A 171 -4.61 -9.82 4.38
C SER A 171 -3.20 -10.17 4.83
N THR A 172 -2.21 -9.98 3.95
CA THR A 172 -0.80 -10.20 4.28
C THR A 172 -0.31 -9.20 5.33
N VAL A 173 -0.63 -7.92 5.16
CA VAL A 173 -0.30 -6.86 6.15
C VAL A 173 -0.92 -7.17 7.51
N TRP A 174 -2.17 -7.63 7.54
CA TRP A 174 -2.82 -8.07 8.78
C TRP A 174 -2.08 -9.24 9.43
N ASN A 175 -1.71 -10.27 8.67
CA ASN A 175 -0.93 -11.39 9.20
C ASN A 175 0.43 -10.95 9.76
N LEU A 176 1.12 -10.02 9.10
CA LEU A 176 2.40 -9.48 9.57
C LEU A 176 2.25 -8.69 10.88
N ILE A 177 1.21 -7.89 11.01
CA ILE A 177 0.90 -7.15 12.26
C ILE A 177 0.71 -8.11 13.45
N LEU A 178 0.07 -9.26 13.20
CA LEU A 178 -0.18 -10.29 14.21
C LEU A 178 1.08 -11.09 14.54
N LEU A 179 1.81 -11.55 13.53
CA LEU A 179 2.90 -12.51 13.69
C LEU A 179 4.25 -11.84 14.00
N ARG A 180 4.42 -10.55 13.69
CA ARG A 180 5.72 -9.86 13.79
C ARG A 180 5.61 -8.49 14.47
N PRO A 181 5.70 -8.44 15.82
CA PRO A 181 5.69 -7.18 16.56
C PRO A 181 6.72 -6.12 16.09
N PRO A 182 7.96 -6.45 15.71
CA PRO A 182 8.97 -5.44 15.35
C PRO A 182 8.63 -4.59 14.11
N ILE A 183 7.85 -5.14 13.17
CA ILE A 183 7.49 -4.44 11.91
C ILE A 183 6.06 -3.89 11.95
N ARG A 184 5.37 -4.01 13.09
CA ARG A 184 3.96 -3.70 13.24
C ARG A 184 3.63 -2.28 12.82
N ASP A 185 4.43 -1.30 13.26
CA ASP A 185 4.16 0.11 12.98
C ASP A 185 4.30 0.41 11.48
N SER A 186 5.31 -0.15 10.82
CA SER A 186 5.50 -0.04 9.37
C SER A 186 4.33 -0.66 8.60
N CYS A 187 3.88 -1.85 9.01
CA CYS A 187 2.74 -2.52 8.39
C CYS A 187 1.42 -1.79 8.65
N LEU A 188 1.21 -1.26 9.86
CA LEU A 188 0.04 -0.45 10.19
C LEU A 188 -0.02 0.81 9.33
N LYS A 189 1.12 1.49 9.15
CA LYS A 189 1.23 2.67 8.28
C LYS A 189 0.76 2.36 6.86
N ILE A 190 1.18 1.24 6.29
CA ILE A 190 0.73 0.79 4.96
C ILE A 190 -0.80 0.60 4.93
N ALA A 191 -1.36 -0.15 5.89
CA ALA A 191 -2.81 -0.40 5.94
C ALA A 191 -3.62 0.91 6.05
N VAL A 192 -3.15 1.81 6.90
CA VAL A 192 -3.80 3.07 7.22
C VAL A 192 -3.70 4.06 6.05
N GLN A 193 -2.60 4.05 5.28
CA GLN A 193 -2.50 4.82 4.03
C GLN A 193 -3.51 4.34 2.97
N SER A 194 -3.78 3.03 2.88
CA SER A 194 -4.79 2.49 1.95
C SER A 194 -6.22 2.95 2.25
N VAL A 195 -6.49 3.40 3.48
CA VAL A 195 -7.81 3.90 3.88
C VAL A 195 -8.12 5.29 3.30
N VAL A 196 -7.12 6.10 3.02
CA VAL A 196 -7.30 7.43 2.41
C VAL A 196 -7.06 7.43 0.90
N HIS A 197 -6.98 6.25 0.29
CA HIS A 197 -6.68 6.08 -1.13
C HIS A 197 -7.80 6.61 -2.04
N GLN A 198 -7.42 7.15 -3.21
CA GLN A 198 -8.34 7.74 -4.19
C GLN A 198 -9.37 6.72 -4.70
N LEU A 199 -8.91 5.49 -4.99
CA LEU A 199 -9.78 4.38 -5.41
C LEU A 199 -10.70 3.94 -4.27
N GLU A 200 -12.01 4.00 -4.50
CA GLU A 200 -13.02 3.62 -3.52
C GLU A 200 -12.94 2.15 -3.13
N GLU A 201 -12.65 1.25 -4.07
CA GLU A 201 -12.53 -0.18 -3.79
C GLU A 201 -11.41 -0.48 -2.78
N VAL A 202 -10.22 0.14 -2.96
CA VAL A 202 -9.08 0.01 -2.04
C VAL A 202 -9.50 0.48 -0.64
N ARG A 203 -10.07 1.68 -0.58
CA ARG A 203 -10.52 2.31 0.66
C ARG A 203 -11.53 1.44 1.39
N MET A 204 -12.55 0.92 0.71
CA MET A 204 -13.61 0.13 1.33
C MET A 204 -13.06 -1.19 1.92
N LYS A 205 -12.16 -1.87 1.20
CA LYS A 205 -11.48 -3.08 1.69
C LYS A 205 -10.56 -2.79 2.87
N ALA A 206 -9.79 -1.70 2.81
CA ALA A 206 -8.89 -1.28 3.88
C ALA A 206 -9.67 -0.89 5.15
N ILE A 207 -10.70 -0.04 5.04
CA ILE A 207 -11.58 0.33 6.15
C ILE A 207 -12.18 -0.92 6.78
N ARG A 208 -12.70 -1.85 5.96
CA ARG A 208 -13.29 -3.09 6.44
C ARG A 208 -12.27 -3.95 7.21
N LEU A 209 -11.02 -4.03 6.75
CA LEU A 209 -9.97 -4.75 7.46
C LEU A 209 -9.66 -4.05 8.80
N ILE A 210 -9.36 -2.75 8.78
CA ILE A 210 -8.91 -2.04 9.98
C ILE A 210 -10.03 -1.99 11.02
N ALA A 211 -11.23 -1.55 10.65
CA ALA A 211 -12.35 -1.37 11.58
C ALA A 211 -12.84 -2.70 12.19
N ASN A 212 -12.75 -3.82 11.46
CA ASN A 212 -13.27 -5.11 11.94
C ASN A 212 -12.21 -6.04 12.53
N LYS A 213 -10.94 -5.95 12.10
CA LYS A 213 -9.88 -6.90 12.49
C LYS A 213 -8.79 -6.25 13.35
N LEU A 214 -8.35 -5.04 13.03
CA LEU A 214 -7.25 -4.39 13.75
C LEU A 214 -7.74 -3.53 14.92
N TYR A 215 -8.84 -2.80 14.74
CA TYR A 215 -9.39 -1.90 15.75
C TYR A 215 -9.78 -2.60 17.07
N PRO A 216 -10.28 -3.85 17.08
CA PRO A 216 -10.50 -4.58 18.33
C PRO A 216 -9.22 -4.90 19.12
N MET A 217 -8.02 -4.76 18.51
CA MET A 217 -6.75 -5.01 19.19
C MET A 217 -6.35 -3.79 20.04
N SER A 218 -6.37 -3.94 21.37
CA SER A 218 -6.05 -2.87 22.31
C SER A 218 -4.68 -2.23 22.09
N SER A 219 -3.68 -3.01 21.66
CA SER A 219 -2.32 -2.53 21.41
C SER A 219 -2.20 -1.56 20.23
N ILE A 220 -3.19 -1.52 19.33
CA ILE A 220 -3.15 -0.73 18.08
C ILE A 220 -4.34 0.25 17.99
N ALA A 221 -5.42 -0.01 18.73
CA ALA A 221 -6.64 0.79 18.70
C ALA A 221 -6.38 2.29 18.88
N GLN A 222 -5.52 2.67 19.84
CA GLN A 222 -5.21 4.09 20.08
C GLN A 222 -4.52 4.74 18.86
N GLN A 223 -3.53 4.07 18.27
CA GLN A 223 -2.85 4.58 17.07
C GLN A 223 -3.81 4.75 15.89
N ILE A 224 -4.78 3.84 15.76
CA ILE A 224 -5.85 3.93 14.74
C ILE A 224 -6.76 5.13 15.00
N GLU A 225 -7.17 5.36 16.25
CA GLU A 225 -7.99 6.53 16.61
C GLU A 225 -7.26 7.84 16.36
N ASP A 226 -5.98 7.92 16.73
CA ASP A 226 -5.16 9.12 16.58
C ASP A 226 -4.98 9.48 15.10
N PHE A 227 -4.68 8.50 14.24
CA PHE A 227 -4.62 8.72 12.79
C PHE A 227 -5.96 9.19 12.23
N ALA A 228 -7.07 8.58 12.63
CA ALA A 228 -8.40 8.97 12.13
C ALA A 228 -8.76 10.40 12.54
N LYS A 229 -8.40 10.81 13.76
CA LYS A 229 -8.58 12.19 14.25
C LYS A 229 -7.67 13.17 13.50
N GLU A 230 -6.41 12.82 13.26
CA GLU A 230 -5.48 13.63 12.50
C GLU A 230 -6.01 13.89 11.08
N MET A 231 -6.49 12.86 10.39
CA MET A 231 -7.08 13.01 9.06
C MET A 231 -8.33 13.89 9.06
N LEU A 232 -9.18 13.77 10.08
CA LEU A 232 -10.36 14.64 10.22
C LEU A 232 -9.97 16.11 10.43
N LEU A 233 -8.92 16.37 11.22
CA LEU A 233 -8.40 17.72 11.46
C LEU A 233 -7.71 18.31 10.22
N LEU A 234 -6.92 17.51 9.50
CA LEU A 234 -6.26 17.94 8.26
C LEU A 234 -7.27 18.44 7.23
N VAL A 235 -8.36 17.69 7.01
CA VAL A 235 -9.42 18.10 6.09
C VAL A 235 -10.09 19.39 6.52
N THR A 236 -10.30 19.57 7.82
CA THR A 236 -10.90 20.80 8.35
C THR A 236 -10.03 22.01 8.02
N ASN A 237 -8.71 21.91 8.26
CA ASN A 237 -7.76 23.00 8.03
C ASN A 237 -7.49 23.30 6.55
N ILE A 238 -7.45 22.28 5.69
CA ILE A 238 -7.19 22.45 4.23
C ILE A 238 -8.28 23.32 3.60
N VAL A 239 -9.54 23.07 3.95
CA VAL A 239 -10.65 23.81 3.37
C VAL A 239 -10.75 25.22 3.95
N ASP A 240 -10.47 25.41 5.24
CA ASP A 240 -10.46 26.74 5.86
C ASP A 240 -9.44 27.67 5.18
N SER A 241 -8.26 27.16 4.81
CA SER A 241 -7.22 27.93 4.10
C SER A 241 -7.65 28.34 2.68
N THR A 242 -8.49 27.52 2.05
CA THR A 242 -8.98 27.76 0.68
C THR A 242 -10.15 28.74 0.67
N ASP A 243 -10.99 28.73 1.72
CA ASP A 243 -12.10 29.67 1.91
C ASP A 243 -11.61 31.09 2.22
N VAL A 244 -10.47 31.26 2.90
CA VAL A 244 -9.85 32.59 3.15
C VAL A 244 -9.33 33.23 1.85
N MET A 245 -8.69 32.44 0.99
CA MET A 245 -8.10 32.96 -0.26
C MET A 245 -9.17 33.34 -1.30
N ASN A 246 -10.35 32.74 -1.22
CA ASN A 246 -11.52 33.09 -2.04
C ASN A 246 -12.34 34.27 -1.48
N ALA A 247 -12.13 34.65 -0.22
CA ALA A 247 -12.83 35.76 0.43
C ALA A 247 -12.13 37.13 0.23
N GLU A 248 -10.85 37.16 -0.11
CA GLU A 248 -10.09 38.42 -0.25
C GLU A 248 -10.20 39.09 -1.63
N VAL A 249 -10.85 38.47 -2.63
CA VAL A 249 -10.98 39.05 -4.00
C VAL A 249 -12.26 39.89 -4.17
N SER A 250 -13.10 40.03 -3.15
CA SER A 250 -14.41 40.69 -3.29
C SER A 250 -14.66 41.85 -2.33
N THR A 251 -13.75 42.85 -2.29
CA THR A 251 -14.15 44.26 -2.03
C THR A 251 -12.99 45.23 -2.31
N THR A 252 -12.99 45.90 -3.47
CA THR A 252 -13.01 47.37 -3.63
C THR A 252 -12.76 47.77 -5.10
N GLU A 253 -13.51 48.78 -5.54
CA GLU A 253 -13.72 49.26 -6.92
C GLU A 253 -12.58 50.18 -7.46
N PRO A 254 -12.63 50.65 -8.73
CA PRO A 254 -11.52 50.67 -9.68
C PRO A 254 -10.81 52.03 -9.81
N GLU A 255 -9.57 52.05 -10.34
CA GLU A 255 -9.09 53.15 -11.20
C GLU A 255 -7.76 52.85 -11.94
N LYS A 256 -7.86 52.89 -13.28
CA LYS A 256 -6.95 53.44 -14.32
C LYS A 256 -5.49 52.99 -14.49
N ASP A 257 -5.24 52.63 -15.75
CA ASP A 257 -4.11 52.95 -16.62
C ASP A 257 -2.70 52.45 -16.24
N LEU A 258 -2.18 51.50 -17.03
CA LEU A 258 -1.26 51.81 -18.14
C LEU A 258 -0.74 50.52 -18.80
N ASN A 259 -0.84 50.52 -20.13
CA ASN A 259 -0.19 49.60 -21.07
C ASN A 259 1.32 49.48 -20.85
N LEU A 260 1.87 48.26 -21.03
CA LEU A 260 3.04 48.09 -21.89
C LEU A 260 3.07 46.68 -22.53
N GLU A 261 2.50 46.64 -23.72
CA GLU A 261 2.92 45.98 -24.94
C GLU A 261 4.16 45.06 -24.99
N ARG A 262 4.01 44.09 -25.92
CA ARG A 262 4.99 43.43 -26.80
C ARG A 262 5.68 42.17 -26.26
N GLN A 263 5.78 41.08 -27.01
CA GLN A 263 5.59 40.83 -28.45
C GLN A 263 5.47 39.30 -28.64
N LEU A 264 4.48 38.82 -29.40
CA LEU A 264 4.60 38.23 -30.76
C LEU A 264 5.64 37.10 -30.84
N SER A 265 5.35 35.92 -31.38
CA SER A 265 4.80 35.66 -32.73
C SER A 265 4.36 34.19 -32.79
N GLU A 266 3.11 33.88 -33.15
CA GLU A 266 2.56 33.78 -34.52
C GLU A 266 2.78 32.41 -35.19
N ASN A 267 1.66 31.70 -35.40
CA ASN A 267 1.08 31.32 -36.71
C ASN A 267 0.53 29.89 -36.69
N SER A 268 -0.78 29.62 -36.70
CA SER A 268 -1.93 30.06 -37.53
C SER A 268 -2.31 29.03 -38.59
N LEU A 269 -3.64 28.81 -38.72
CA LEU A 269 -4.46 28.39 -39.88
C LEU A 269 -5.73 27.68 -39.33
N ALA A 270 -6.82 28.40 -39.05
CA ALA A 270 -7.92 28.84 -39.95
C ALA A 270 -8.93 27.72 -40.31
N CYS A 271 -10.24 27.93 -40.51
CA CYS A 271 -11.30 28.84 -40.05
C CYS A 271 -12.56 28.46 -40.87
N SER A 272 -13.75 28.34 -40.26
CA SER A 272 -15.05 28.75 -40.84
C SER A 272 -16.17 28.52 -39.80
N ALA A 273 -16.71 29.57 -39.17
CA ALA A 273 -17.75 30.50 -39.62
C ALA A 273 -19.19 30.04 -39.26
N ALA A 274 -19.78 30.62 -38.20
CA ALA A 274 -20.97 31.49 -38.27
C ALA A 274 -21.66 31.73 -36.90
N LYS A 275 -21.75 33.03 -36.55
CA LYS A 275 -22.84 33.75 -35.84
C LYS A 275 -23.09 33.52 -34.34
N ASP A 276 -22.62 34.52 -33.58
CA ASP A 276 -23.22 35.26 -32.46
C ASP A 276 -24.55 34.77 -31.86
N ILE A 277 -24.56 34.56 -30.54
CA ILE A 277 -25.45 35.20 -29.55
C ILE A 277 -24.79 35.06 -28.15
N THR A 278 -24.74 36.18 -27.44
CA THR A 278 -24.38 36.45 -26.04
C THR A 278 -24.64 35.33 -25.00
N SER A 279 -23.68 35.11 -24.08
CA SER A 279 -23.92 35.12 -22.61
C SER A 279 -22.65 34.78 -21.80
N ASP A 280 -22.37 35.61 -20.80
CA ASP A 280 -21.48 35.33 -19.66
C ASP A 280 -21.69 33.91 -19.12
N ASN A 281 -20.66 33.06 -19.11
CA ASN A 281 -20.69 31.89 -18.21
C ASN A 281 -19.35 31.16 -17.97
N GLN A 282 -18.17 31.72 -18.27
CA GLN A 282 -16.91 30.98 -18.09
C GLN A 282 -16.36 30.95 -16.65
N GLN A 283 -16.93 31.71 -15.70
CA GLN A 283 -16.49 31.74 -14.29
C GLN A 283 -17.16 30.69 -13.39
N THR A 284 -18.31 30.14 -13.80
CA THR A 284 -19.15 29.24 -13.00
C THR A 284 -18.72 27.77 -13.10
N TYR A 285 -18.19 27.36 -14.26
CA TYR A 285 -17.78 25.96 -14.50
C TYR A 285 -16.50 25.57 -13.74
N THR A 286 -15.58 26.51 -13.53
CA THR A 286 -14.31 26.26 -12.80
C THR A 286 -14.52 26.24 -11.29
N SER A 287 -15.41 27.09 -10.76
CA SER A 287 -15.73 27.15 -9.33
C SER A 287 -16.57 25.94 -8.87
N GLN A 288 -17.50 25.45 -9.72
CA GLN A 288 -18.29 24.26 -9.40
C GLN A 288 -17.43 22.98 -9.39
N ASN A 289 -16.52 22.80 -10.35
CA ASN A 289 -15.63 21.63 -10.39
C ASN A 289 -14.60 21.61 -9.24
N MET A 290 -14.17 22.77 -8.75
CA MET A 290 -13.30 22.84 -7.56
C MET A 290 -14.07 22.56 -6.26
N SER A 291 -15.33 23.01 -6.17
CA SER A 291 -16.16 22.72 -5.01
C SER A 291 -16.55 21.23 -4.90
N SER A 292 -16.76 20.55 -6.03
CA SER A 292 -17.07 19.11 -6.06
C SER A 292 -15.85 18.26 -5.73
N SER A 293 -14.66 18.61 -6.23
CA SER A 293 -13.43 17.88 -5.92
C SER A 293 -13.06 17.97 -4.43
N LEU A 294 -13.18 19.15 -3.82
CA LEU A 294 -12.97 19.36 -2.39
C LEU A 294 -14.00 18.60 -1.52
N LEU A 295 -15.25 18.51 -1.97
CA LEU A 295 -16.27 17.72 -1.28
C LEU A 295 -15.93 16.22 -1.29
N HIS A 296 -15.49 15.69 -2.43
CA HIS A 296 -15.07 14.28 -2.54
C HIS A 296 -13.82 13.98 -1.71
N GLU A 297 -12.86 14.91 -1.67
CA GLU A 297 -11.67 14.84 -0.81
C GLU A 297 -12.06 14.77 0.67
N ALA A 298 -12.96 15.66 1.11
CA ALA A 298 -13.44 15.70 2.49
C ALA A 298 -14.19 14.40 2.87
N GLN A 299 -15.10 13.94 2.02
CA GLN A 299 -15.83 12.68 2.23
C GLN A 299 -14.89 11.48 2.32
N ARG A 300 -13.85 11.44 1.49
CA ARG A 300 -12.85 10.36 1.45
C ARG A 300 -12.13 10.24 2.80
N CYS A 301 -11.57 11.33 3.28
CA CYS A 301 -10.80 11.36 4.52
C CYS A 301 -11.68 11.15 5.78
N MET A 302 -12.95 11.58 5.72
CA MET A 302 -13.92 11.35 6.81
C MET A 302 -14.43 9.91 6.87
N SER A 303 -14.52 9.21 5.73
CA SER A 303 -15.16 7.88 5.66
C SER A 303 -14.60 6.88 6.68
N PHE A 304 -13.30 6.93 6.96
CA PHE A 304 -12.67 6.09 7.97
C PHE A 304 -13.11 6.41 9.39
N TYR A 305 -13.09 7.70 9.76
CA TYR A 305 -13.50 8.15 11.08
C TYR A 305 -14.96 7.77 11.35
N PHE A 306 -15.83 7.93 10.35
CA PHE A 306 -17.23 7.52 10.42
C PHE A 306 -17.37 6.00 10.59
N ALA A 307 -16.57 5.20 9.89
CA ALA A 307 -16.55 3.75 10.10
C ALA A 307 -16.13 3.36 11.52
N LEU A 308 -15.15 4.05 12.12
CA LEU A 308 -14.76 3.82 13.51
C LEU A 308 -15.85 4.23 14.51
N CYS A 309 -16.62 5.26 14.22
CA CYS A 309 -17.77 5.65 15.04
C CYS A 309 -18.83 4.53 15.15
N THR A 310 -18.96 3.67 14.14
CA THR A 310 -19.82 2.47 14.23
C THR A 310 -19.28 1.37 15.15
N LYS A 311 -17.99 1.44 15.50
CA LYS A 311 -17.33 0.49 16.41
C LYS A 311 -17.24 1.01 17.84
N LYS A 312 -17.01 2.32 17.99
CA LYS A 312 -16.93 3.00 19.29
C LYS A 312 -17.72 4.30 19.24
N HIS A 313 -18.92 4.27 19.81
CA HIS A 313 -19.87 5.37 19.71
C HIS A 313 -19.39 6.65 20.42
N SER A 314 -18.45 6.56 21.36
CA SER A 314 -17.87 7.74 22.03
C SER A 314 -17.13 8.68 21.06
N LEU A 315 -16.66 8.18 19.91
CA LEU A 315 -16.01 8.97 18.87
C LEU A 315 -16.99 9.92 18.15
N LEU A 316 -18.30 9.64 18.22
CA LEU A 316 -19.35 10.43 17.59
C LEU A 316 -19.36 11.87 18.11
N ARG A 317 -19.17 12.08 19.43
CA ARG A 317 -19.21 13.39 20.06
C ARG A 317 -18.21 14.37 19.43
N GLN A 318 -17.05 13.88 19.02
CA GLN A 318 -16.01 14.70 18.41
C GLN A 318 -16.42 15.26 17.04
N ILE A 319 -17.29 14.58 16.28
CA ILE A 319 -17.84 15.10 15.01
C ILE A 319 -18.66 16.37 15.28
N PHE A 320 -19.52 16.35 16.31
CA PHE A 320 -20.34 17.49 16.70
C PHE A 320 -19.50 18.66 17.23
N VAL A 321 -18.41 18.38 17.92
CA VAL A 321 -17.46 19.42 18.37
C VAL A 321 -16.75 20.09 17.19
N ILE A 322 -16.27 19.31 16.22
CA ILE A 322 -15.56 19.83 15.04
C ILE A 322 -16.51 20.55 14.08
N TYR A 323 -17.79 20.17 14.05
CA TYR A 323 -18.80 20.77 13.18
C TYR A 323 -18.88 22.31 13.34
N LYS A 324 -18.69 22.84 14.56
CA LYS A 324 -18.71 24.30 14.78
C LYS A 324 -17.63 25.02 13.95
N SER A 325 -16.40 24.54 14.05
CA SER A 325 -15.21 25.13 13.41
C SER A 325 -15.02 24.71 11.97
N ALA A 326 -15.83 23.78 11.46
CA ALA A 326 -15.72 23.29 10.10
C ALA A 326 -16.13 24.31 9.02
N SER A 327 -15.39 24.30 7.91
CA SER A 327 -15.74 24.97 6.64
C SER A 327 -17.09 24.52 6.08
N LYS A 328 -17.63 25.29 5.11
CA LYS A 328 -18.92 24.98 4.48
C LYS A 328 -18.92 23.62 3.77
N THR A 329 -17.82 23.28 3.08
CA THR A 329 -17.65 22.00 2.37
C THR A 329 -17.59 20.82 3.33
N VAL A 330 -16.89 20.97 4.46
CA VAL A 330 -16.81 19.93 5.50
C VAL A 330 -18.17 19.73 6.17
N LYS A 331 -18.88 20.81 6.51
CA LYS A 331 -20.25 20.74 7.03
C LYS A 331 -21.16 19.97 6.07
N HIS A 332 -21.08 20.27 4.77
CA HIS A 332 -21.85 19.56 3.74
C HIS A 332 -21.49 18.06 3.66
N ALA A 333 -20.20 17.71 3.72
CA ALA A 333 -19.76 16.31 3.78
C ALA A 333 -20.32 15.57 5.01
N ILE A 334 -20.28 16.22 6.17
CA ILE A 334 -20.81 15.69 7.43
C ILE A 334 -22.33 15.49 7.32
N HIS A 335 -23.08 16.48 6.81
CA HIS A 335 -24.53 16.38 6.58
C HIS A 335 -24.92 15.19 5.71
N HIS A 336 -24.11 14.88 4.69
CA HIS A 336 -24.37 13.71 3.85
C HIS A 336 -24.14 12.37 4.57
N GLN A 337 -23.14 12.28 5.45
CA GLN A 337 -22.74 11.02 6.08
C GLN A 337 -23.40 10.76 7.46
N ILE A 338 -23.81 11.80 8.19
CA ILE A 338 -24.36 11.68 9.54
C ILE A 338 -25.64 10.83 9.61
N PRO A 339 -26.62 10.93 8.68
CA PRO A 339 -27.87 10.17 8.80
C PRO A 339 -27.63 8.67 8.61
N ILE A 340 -26.68 8.32 7.74
CA ILE A 340 -26.26 6.93 7.50
C ILE A 340 -25.58 6.37 8.76
N LEU A 341 -24.71 7.16 9.39
CA LEU A 341 -24.03 6.77 10.63
C LEU A 341 -25.01 6.56 11.78
N VAL A 342 -25.92 7.51 12.01
CA VAL A 342 -26.92 7.44 13.07
C VAL A 342 -27.83 6.22 12.89
N ARG A 343 -28.30 5.96 11.66
CA ARG A 343 -29.10 4.76 11.37
C ARG A 343 -28.33 3.47 11.66
N THR A 344 -27.02 3.45 11.41
CA THR A 344 -26.17 2.27 11.64
C THR A 344 -25.85 2.07 13.13
N VAL A 345 -25.65 3.16 13.87
CA VAL A 345 -25.38 3.16 15.32
C VAL A 345 -26.63 2.82 16.14
N GLY A 346 -27.81 3.26 15.68
CA GLY A 346 -29.08 3.06 16.38
C GLY A 346 -29.17 3.81 17.71
N SER A 347 -29.98 3.30 18.64
CA SER A 347 -30.21 3.89 19.96
C SER A 347 -29.01 3.72 20.89
N SER A 348 -27.98 4.54 20.70
CA SER A 348 -26.80 4.59 21.54
C SER A 348 -26.98 5.58 22.70
N PRO A 349 -26.53 5.26 23.93
CA PRO A 349 -26.59 6.21 25.05
C PRO A 349 -25.80 7.50 24.76
N VAL A 350 -24.71 7.41 24.00
CA VAL A 350 -23.91 8.57 23.58
C VAL A 350 -24.70 9.48 22.63
N LEU A 351 -25.54 8.91 21.76
CA LEU A 351 -26.37 9.70 20.86
C LEU A 351 -27.45 10.44 21.65
N LEU A 352 -28.06 9.78 22.63
CA LEU A 352 -29.04 10.40 23.53
C LEU A 352 -28.40 11.50 24.38
N GLU A 353 -27.17 11.31 24.83
CA GLU A 353 -26.39 12.32 25.56
C GLU A 353 -26.14 13.55 24.67
N ILE A 354 -25.72 13.35 23.41
CA ILE A 354 -25.52 14.46 22.45
C ILE A 354 -26.82 15.20 22.14
N ILE A 355 -27.96 14.50 22.08
CA ILE A 355 -29.27 15.14 21.86
C ILE A 355 -29.70 15.93 23.11
N SER A 356 -29.37 15.43 24.31
CA SER A 356 -29.74 16.05 25.59
C SER A 356 -28.85 17.25 25.95
N ASP A 357 -27.54 17.16 25.66
CA ASP A 357 -26.54 18.20 25.88
C ASP A 357 -25.73 18.42 24.59
N PRO A 358 -26.28 19.19 23.64
CA PRO A 358 -25.65 19.38 22.34
C PRO A 358 -24.41 20.28 22.43
N PRO A 359 -23.28 19.90 21.80
CA PRO A 359 -22.14 20.79 21.69
C PRO A 359 -22.53 22.10 20.99
N ASN A 360 -22.12 23.24 21.55
CA ASN A 360 -22.44 24.57 21.03
C ASN A 360 -22.17 24.70 19.52
N GLY A 361 -23.17 25.14 18.74
CA GLY A 361 -23.02 25.33 17.29
C GLY A 361 -23.29 24.09 16.43
N SER A 362 -23.80 23.01 17.04
CA SER A 362 -24.18 21.76 16.34
C SER A 362 -25.69 21.61 16.12
N GLU A 363 -26.47 22.66 16.37
CA GLU A 363 -27.95 22.63 16.33
C GLU A 363 -28.47 22.25 14.94
N ASN A 364 -27.84 22.79 13.88
CA ASN A 364 -28.18 22.45 12.49
C ASN A 364 -27.88 20.98 12.14
N LEU A 365 -26.88 20.37 12.78
CA LEU A 365 -26.54 18.97 12.55
C LEU A 365 -27.55 18.04 13.24
N LEU A 366 -28.03 18.42 14.44
CA LEU A 366 -29.04 17.67 15.19
C LEU A 366 -30.38 17.57 14.47
N MET A 367 -30.78 18.62 13.76
CA MET A 367 -32.00 18.64 12.93
C MET A 367 -32.01 17.57 11.82
N GLN A 368 -30.86 17.00 11.46
CA GLN A 368 -30.78 15.89 10.50
C GLN A 368 -30.72 14.51 11.14
N VAL A 369 -30.63 14.46 12.46
CA VAL A 369 -30.50 13.27 13.28
C VAL A 369 -31.82 12.93 13.99
N SER A 370 -32.64 13.96 14.28
CA SER A 370 -34.05 13.88 14.67
C SER A 370 -34.95 13.53 13.50
#